data_AF-A0A482V8U8-F1
#
_entry.id   AF-A0A482V8U8-F1
#
_cell.length_a   1.000
_cell.length_b   1.000
_cell.length_c   1.000
_cell.angle_alpha   90.00
_cell.angle_beta   90.00
_cell.angle_gamma   90.00
#
_symmetry.space_group_name_H-M   'P 1'
#
loop_
_entity.id
_entity.type
_entity.pdbx_description
1 polymer ?
#
loop_
_entity_poly.entity_id
_entity_poly.type
_entity_poly.pdbx_seq_one_letter_code
_entity_poly.pdbx_strand_id
1 'polypeptide(L)'
;MVNARVIYAVLLSWITHVLTKGQNTTESCMHLYEKGVEAYLDNRYDACIVHFENAVQKYRDYTKRLQNCRIKCREDADLSEPLYPVDIDNLLFYERAVKTTLCVVKCKREHKDTFFKFNINTETENLFEDQKPYEYLHICYFQNKELQKAASAAFTYLVSHPDDKIMLANLKHYSSLDGVDMMEVVNFEAKDYVYLYIHGADAYEKKDWHAVVQNMEESLIAYLQAEEECRAQCEGPFDQGWYPDFIPSIA
;
A
#
# COMPACT_ATOMS: atom_id res chain seq x y z
N MET A 1 -13.14 29.07 -28.04
CA MET A 1 -13.38 28.14 -29.16
C MET A 1 -12.28 28.32 -30.20
N VAL A 2 -11.25 27.46 -30.20
CA VAL A 2 -10.56 26.89 -31.37
C VAL A 2 -9.87 25.63 -30.87
N ASN A 3 -10.31 24.48 -31.36
CA ASN A 3 -9.75 23.15 -31.11
C ASN A 3 -8.50 22.94 -31.99
N ALA A 4 -7.40 22.50 -31.39
CA ALA A 4 -6.30 21.89 -32.12
C ALA A 4 -6.01 20.52 -31.48
N ARG A 5 -6.50 19.45 -32.12
CA ARG A 5 -6.19 18.06 -31.77
C ARG A 5 -4.93 17.65 -32.53
N VAL A 6 -3.83 17.45 -31.80
CA VAL A 6 -2.61 16.81 -32.32
C VAL A 6 -2.79 15.31 -32.20
N ILE A 7 -2.84 14.61 -33.34
CA ILE A 7 -2.91 13.14 -33.41
C ILE A 7 -1.49 12.62 -33.58
N TYR A 8 -0.94 11.95 -32.56
CA TYR A 8 0.30 11.20 -32.69
C TYR A 8 -0.01 9.79 -33.22
N ALA A 9 0.53 9.46 -34.39
CA ALA A 9 0.52 8.11 -34.95
C ALA A 9 1.68 7.31 -34.35
N VAL A 10 1.40 6.26 -33.58
CA VAL A 10 2.40 5.32 -33.08
C VAL A 10 2.51 4.15 -34.06
N LEU A 11 3.68 4.04 -34.70
CA LEU A 11 4.07 2.90 -35.52
C LEU A 11 4.32 1.68 -34.61
N LEU A 12 3.51 0.63 -34.77
CA LEU A 12 3.70 -0.66 -34.11
C LEU A 12 4.91 -1.38 -34.73
N SER A 13 6.08 -1.24 -34.12
CA SER A 13 7.20 -2.16 -34.33
C SER A 13 7.03 -3.38 -33.42
N TRP A 14 7.18 -4.55 -34.03
CA TRP A 14 7.03 -5.86 -33.41
C TRP A 14 8.08 -6.07 -32.33
N ILE A 15 7.68 -6.00 -31.06
CA ILE A 15 8.50 -6.47 -29.95
C ILE A 15 8.26 -7.98 -29.84
N THR A 16 9.32 -8.75 -30.09
CA THR A 16 9.37 -10.17 -29.76
C THR A 16 9.13 -10.33 -28.27
N HIS A 17 7.98 -10.88 -27.90
CA HIS A 17 7.67 -11.28 -26.53
C HIS A 17 8.76 -12.23 -26.03
N VAL A 18 9.66 -11.69 -25.20
CA VAL A 18 10.38 -12.50 -24.21
C VAL A 18 9.30 -12.99 -23.26
N LEU A 19 9.00 -14.29 -23.32
CA LEU A 19 8.15 -15.00 -22.39
C LEU A 19 8.77 -14.87 -20.99
N THR A 20 8.35 -13.87 -20.23
CA THR A 20 8.51 -13.87 -18.77
C THR A 20 7.77 -15.09 -18.25
N LYS A 21 8.55 -16.04 -17.71
CA LYS A 21 8.09 -17.27 -17.05
C LYS A 21 6.86 -16.92 -16.19
N GLY A 22 5.72 -17.55 -16.49
CA GLY A 22 4.43 -17.24 -15.88
C GLY A 22 4.54 -17.19 -14.37
N GLN A 23 4.29 -16.01 -13.80
CA GLN A 23 4.10 -15.87 -12.36
C GLN A 23 2.92 -16.74 -11.96
N ASN A 24 3.14 -17.63 -11.01
CA ASN A 24 2.10 -18.48 -10.45
C ASN A 24 1.16 -17.57 -9.65
N THR A 25 0.05 -17.15 -10.27
CA THR A 25 -0.90 -16.16 -9.73
C THR A 25 -1.64 -16.62 -8.46
N THR A 26 -1.39 -17.85 -8.02
CA THR A 26 -2.03 -18.54 -6.90
C THR A 26 -1.30 -18.39 -5.56
N GLU A 27 -0.06 -17.90 -5.54
CA GLU A 27 0.72 -17.82 -4.30
C GLU A 27 0.24 -16.65 -3.40
N SER A 28 0.11 -16.95 -2.10
CA SER A 28 -0.28 -15.96 -1.09
C SER A 28 0.86 -14.96 -0.82
N CYS A 29 0.52 -13.83 -0.23
CA CYS A 29 1.49 -12.81 0.16
C CYS A 29 2.53 -13.37 1.15
N MET A 30 2.09 -14.08 2.18
CA MET A 30 2.97 -14.72 3.17
C MET A 30 3.87 -15.80 2.55
N HIS A 31 3.35 -16.62 1.64
CA HIS A 31 4.15 -17.65 0.97
C HIS A 31 5.29 -17.04 0.13
N LEU A 32 5.04 -15.90 -0.50
CA LEU A 32 6.09 -15.16 -1.22
C LEU A 32 7.11 -14.53 -0.26
N TYR A 33 6.65 -14.03 0.89
CA TYR A 33 7.55 -13.53 1.94
C TYR A 33 8.50 -14.65 2.43
N GLU A 34 7.96 -15.83 2.76
CA GLU A 34 8.74 -16.99 3.21
C GLU A 34 9.77 -17.43 2.16
N LYS A 35 9.37 -17.50 0.89
CA LYS A 35 10.31 -17.78 -0.21
C LYS A 35 11.38 -16.70 -0.37
N GLY A 36 11.05 -15.44 -0.11
CA GLY A 36 12.00 -14.34 -0.10
C GLY A 36 13.05 -14.52 0.98
N VAL A 37 12.62 -14.89 2.20
CA VAL A 37 13.51 -15.21 3.32
C VAL A 37 14.39 -16.42 3.01
N GLU A 38 13.82 -17.51 2.47
CA GLU A 38 14.58 -18.69 2.05
C GLU A 38 15.64 -18.32 0.99
N ALA A 39 15.25 -17.57 -0.04
CA ALA A 39 16.17 -17.12 -1.08
C ALA A 39 17.28 -16.20 -0.53
N TYR A 40 16.97 -15.34 0.44
CA TYR A 40 17.96 -14.54 1.15
C TYR A 40 18.98 -15.42 1.89
N LEU A 41 18.51 -16.40 2.67
CA LEU A 41 19.37 -17.33 3.42
C LEU A 41 20.26 -18.19 2.49
N ASP A 42 19.73 -18.55 1.32
CA ASP A 42 20.45 -19.31 0.29
C ASP A 42 21.42 -18.46 -0.55
N ASN A 43 21.54 -17.15 -0.30
CA ASN A 43 22.27 -16.20 -1.14
C ASN A 43 21.77 -16.11 -2.60
N ARG A 44 20.50 -16.46 -2.85
CA ARG A 44 19.84 -16.32 -4.15
C ARG A 44 19.19 -14.95 -4.27
N TYR A 45 20.01 -13.91 -4.37
CA TYR A 45 19.55 -12.51 -4.26
C TYR A 45 18.58 -12.07 -5.37
N ASP A 46 18.72 -12.56 -6.61
CA ASP A 46 17.74 -12.32 -7.67
C ASP A 46 16.34 -12.85 -7.29
N ALA A 47 16.28 -14.07 -6.74
CA ALA A 47 15.03 -14.67 -6.29
C ALA A 47 14.48 -13.95 -5.05
N CYS A 48 15.36 -13.54 -4.13
CA CYS A 48 14.99 -12.73 -2.96
C CYS A 48 14.23 -11.46 -3.40
N ILE A 49 14.81 -10.69 -4.33
CA ILE A 49 14.20 -9.46 -4.86
C ILE A 49 12.82 -9.76 -5.44
N VAL A 50 12.74 -10.73 -6.36
CA VAL A 50 11.50 -11.09 -7.03
C VAL A 50 10.43 -11.51 -6.03
N HIS A 51 10.77 -12.30 -5.02
CA HIS A 51 9.80 -12.78 -4.04
C HIS A 51 9.28 -11.66 -3.13
N PHE A 52 10.16 -10.80 -2.59
CA PHE A 52 9.72 -9.70 -1.73
C PHE A 52 8.97 -8.60 -2.50
N GLU A 53 9.41 -8.21 -3.70
CA GLU A 53 8.67 -7.22 -4.51
C GLU A 53 7.25 -7.71 -4.82
N ASN A 54 7.10 -8.99 -5.18
CA ASN A 54 5.77 -9.57 -5.44
C ASN A 54 4.93 -9.70 -4.16
N ALA A 55 5.55 -10.00 -3.01
CA ALA A 55 4.86 -10.05 -1.74
C ALA A 55 4.30 -8.67 -1.35
N VAL A 56 5.14 -7.63 -1.43
CA VAL A 56 4.76 -6.24 -1.17
C VAL A 56 3.65 -5.78 -2.12
N GLN A 57 3.78 -6.05 -3.42
CA GLN A 57 2.75 -5.64 -4.39
C GLN A 57 1.40 -6.31 -4.10
N LYS A 58 1.39 -7.60 -3.76
CA LYS A 58 0.14 -8.30 -3.38
C LYS A 58 -0.47 -7.72 -2.10
N TYR A 59 0.34 -7.35 -1.12
CA TYR A 59 -0.15 -6.71 0.09
C TYR A 59 -0.77 -5.33 -0.21
N ARG A 60 -0.15 -4.54 -1.08
CA ARG A 60 -0.71 -3.26 -1.56
C ARG A 60 -2.05 -3.47 -2.27
N ASP A 61 -2.14 -4.46 -3.15
CA ASP A 61 -3.38 -4.78 -3.87
C ASP A 61 -4.50 -5.25 -2.93
N TYR A 62 -4.16 -6.06 -1.93
CA TYR A 62 -5.08 -6.49 -0.87
C TYR A 62 -5.63 -5.29 -0.10
N THR A 63 -4.73 -4.46 0.43
CA THR A 63 -5.06 -3.31 1.28
C THR A 63 -5.95 -2.33 0.51
N LYS A 64 -5.57 -1.99 -0.72
CA LYS A 64 -6.37 -1.13 -1.61
C LYS A 64 -7.76 -1.71 -1.87
N ARG A 65 -7.86 -3.03 -2.09
CA ARG A 65 -9.16 -3.67 -2.30
C ARG A 65 -10.03 -3.62 -1.04
N LEU A 66 -9.43 -3.87 0.12
CA LEU A 66 -10.13 -3.84 1.42
C LEU A 66 -10.66 -2.43 1.73
N GLN A 67 -9.82 -1.42 1.58
CA GLN A 67 -10.17 -0.01 1.77
C GLN A 67 -11.33 0.39 0.86
N ASN A 68 -11.24 0.09 -0.44
CA ASN A 68 -12.32 0.37 -1.40
C ASN A 68 -13.64 -0.31 -1.01
N CYS A 69 -13.62 -1.57 -0.57
CA CYS A 69 -14.82 -2.22 -0.08
C CYS A 69 -15.41 -1.48 1.13
N ARG A 70 -14.58 -1.12 2.11
CA ARG A 70 -15.04 -0.49 3.35
C ARG A 70 -15.56 0.93 3.15
N ILE A 71 -14.84 1.76 2.39
CA ILE A 71 -15.23 3.14 2.06
C ILE A 71 -16.58 3.13 1.34
N LYS A 72 -16.67 2.41 0.20
CA LYS A 72 -17.89 2.33 -0.58
C LYS A 72 -19.08 1.81 0.22
N CYS A 73 -18.88 0.75 1.01
CA CYS A 73 -19.96 0.18 1.81
C CYS A 73 -20.44 1.11 2.93
N ARG A 74 -19.55 1.96 3.48
CA ARG A 74 -19.91 2.99 4.44
C ARG A 74 -20.76 4.08 3.77
N GLU A 75 -20.32 4.58 2.61
CA GLU A 75 -21.06 5.56 1.82
C GLU A 75 -22.45 5.04 1.42
N ASP A 76 -22.52 3.81 0.91
CA ASP A 76 -23.78 3.16 0.53
C ASP A 76 -24.73 3.03 1.74
N ALA A 77 -24.19 2.74 2.94
CA ALA A 77 -24.99 2.64 4.16
C ALA A 77 -25.47 4.01 4.66
N ASP A 78 -24.63 5.05 4.57
CA ASP A 78 -24.98 6.43 4.95
C ASP A 78 -26.02 7.04 4.00
N LEU A 79 -26.01 6.67 2.73
CA LEU A 79 -27.01 7.07 1.73
C LEU A 79 -28.29 6.24 1.77
N SER A 80 -28.30 5.11 2.48
CA SER A 80 -29.46 4.22 2.52
C SER A 80 -30.58 4.79 3.39
N GLU A 81 -31.84 4.64 2.94
CA GLU A 81 -32.99 5.01 3.75
C GLU A 81 -33.05 4.15 5.02
N PRO A 82 -33.26 4.75 6.20
CA PRO A 82 -33.38 4.02 7.44
C PRO A 82 -34.71 3.25 7.50
N LEU A 83 -34.71 2.09 8.15
CA LEU A 83 -35.93 1.30 8.34
C LEU A 83 -36.98 2.04 9.20
N TYR A 84 -36.50 2.87 10.13
CA TYR A 84 -37.33 3.71 10.98
C TYR A 84 -36.84 5.16 10.94
N PRO A 85 -37.73 6.16 10.87
CA PRO A 85 -37.32 7.56 10.75
C PRO A 85 -36.84 8.18 12.08
N VAL A 86 -37.03 7.49 13.21
CA VAL A 86 -36.68 7.98 14.54
C VAL A 86 -35.50 7.17 15.07
N ASP A 87 -34.48 7.88 15.56
CA ASP A 87 -33.34 7.26 16.22
C ASP A 87 -33.66 7.01 17.70
N ILE A 88 -34.17 5.82 17.98
CA ILE A 88 -34.45 5.36 19.35
C ILE A 88 -33.23 4.55 19.81
N ASP A 89 -32.59 4.94 20.92
CA ASP A 89 -31.45 4.22 21.51
C ASP A 89 -30.33 3.85 20.51
N ASN A 90 -30.00 4.77 19.59
CA ASN A 90 -29.01 4.59 18.53
C ASN A 90 -29.35 3.51 17.49
N LEU A 91 -30.62 3.16 17.30
CA LEU A 91 -31.05 2.16 16.32
C LEU A 91 -30.53 2.47 14.91
N LEU A 92 -30.44 3.75 14.52
CA LEU A 92 -29.90 4.13 13.21
C LEU A 92 -28.41 3.84 13.06
N PHE A 93 -27.64 3.93 14.15
CA PHE A 93 -26.23 3.54 14.14
C PHE A 93 -26.09 2.04 13.93
N TYR A 94 -26.82 1.22 14.71
CA TYR A 94 -26.77 -0.23 14.59
C TYR A 94 -27.25 -0.71 13.22
N GLU A 95 -28.31 -0.10 12.68
CA GLU A 95 -28.79 -0.40 11.33
C GLU A 95 -27.71 -0.15 10.27
N ARG A 96 -27.06 1.02 10.32
CA ARG A 96 -25.95 1.36 9.41
C ARG A 96 -24.76 0.42 9.56
N ALA A 97 -24.41 0.06 10.80
CA ALA A 97 -23.36 -0.92 11.06
C ALA A 97 -23.68 -2.27 10.40
N VAL A 98 -24.89 -2.81 10.60
CA VAL A 98 -25.32 -4.08 10.00
C VAL A 98 -25.34 -4.01 8.47
N LYS A 99 -25.86 -2.92 7.88
CA LYS A 99 -25.84 -2.70 6.43
C LYS A 99 -24.41 -2.66 5.87
N THR A 100 -23.53 -1.91 6.53
CA THR A 100 -22.11 -1.80 6.17
C THR A 100 -21.43 -3.17 6.23
N THR A 101 -21.60 -3.90 7.33
CA THR A 101 -21.02 -5.25 7.51
C THR A 101 -21.51 -6.21 6.42
N LEU A 102 -22.81 -6.25 6.13
CA LEU A 102 -23.37 -7.11 5.11
C LEU A 102 -22.80 -6.77 3.72
N CYS A 103 -22.66 -5.48 3.40
CA CYS A 103 -22.05 -5.02 2.17
C CYS A 103 -20.59 -5.46 2.06
N VAL A 104 -19.76 -5.26 3.10
CA VAL A 104 -18.35 -5.65 3.09
C VAL A 104 -18.19 -7.17 2.91
N VAL A 105 -19.03 -7.98 3.56
CA VAL A 105 -19.04 -9.44 3.38
C VAL A 105 -19.33 -9.81 1.92
N LYS A 106 -20.28 -9.13 1.27
CA LYS A 106 -20.58 -9.34 -0.16
C LYS A 106 -19.41 -8.90 -1.05
N CYS A 107 -18.83 -7.73 -0.81
CA CYS A 107 -17.68 -7.21 -1.56
C CYS A 107 -16.48 -8.19 -1.49
N LYS A 108 -16.19 -8.72 -0.30
CA LYS A 108 -15.13 -9.73 -0.14
C LYS A 108 -15.42 -11.03 -0.90
N ARG A 109 -16.70 -11.45 -0.97
CA ARG A 109 -17.13 -12.62 -1.76
C ARG A 109 -17.11 -12.39 -3.27
N GLU A 110 -17.20 -11.15 -3.75
CA GLU A 110 -17.05 -10.81 -5.17
C GLU A 110 -15.58 -10.80 -5.57
N HIS A 111 -14.69 -10.40 -4.66
CA HIS A 111 -13.25 -10.35 -4.86
C HIS A 111 -12.52 -11.56 -4.26
N LYS A 112 -13.02 -12.78 -4.49
CA LYS A 112 -12.46 -13.99 -3.86
C LYS A 112 -10.99 -14.22 -4.17
N ASP A 113 -10.57 -13.83 -5.37
CA ASP A 113 -9.20 -13.97 -5.83
C ASP A 113 -8.21 -13.15 -4.99
N THR A 114 -8.66 -12.04 -4.39
CA THR A 114 -7.85 -11.22 -3.49
C THR A 114 -7.99 -11.70 -2.05
N PHE A 115 -9.22 -11.88 -1.55
CA PHE A 115 -9.44 -12.11 -0.12
C PHE A 115 -9.28 -13.56 0.32
N PHE A 116 -9.76 -14.55 -0.46
CA PHE A 116 -9.63 -15.96 -0.08
C PHE A 116 -8.27 -16.53 -0.49
N LYS A 117 -7.66 -16.06 -1.58
CA LYS A 117 -6.35 -16.59 -2.02
C LYS A 117 -5.18 -16.02 -1.23
N PHE A 118 -5.25 -14.77 -0.76
CA PHE A 118 -4.13 -14.17 -0.04
C PHE A 118 -4.12 -14.54 1.44
N ASN A 119 -5.28 -14.90 2.02
CA ASN A 119 -5.45 -15.39 3.39
C ASN A 119 -4.57 -14.62 4.40
N ILE A 120 -4.64 -13.30 4.34
CA ILE A 120 -3.81 -12.43 5.17
C ILE A 120 -4.40 -12.45 6.59
N ASN A 121 -3.60 -12.94 7.53
CA ASN A 121 -3.90 -12.90 8.95
C ASN A 121 -3.21 -11.69 9.61
N THR A 122 -3.54 -11.42 10.88
CA THR A 122 -2.97 -10.30 11.63
C THR A 122 -1.44 -10.33 11.70
N GLU A 123 -0.84 -11.52 11.79
CA GLU A 123 0.63 -11.67 11.76
C GLU A 123 1.23 -11.19 10.44
N THR A 124 0.62 -11.58 9.31
CA THR A 124 1.03 -11.11 7.99
C THR A 124 0.83 -9.61 7.90
N GLU A 125 -0.32 -9.06 8.30
CA GLU A 125 -0.56 -7.60 8.28
C GLU A 125 0.54 -6.85 9.03
N ASN A 126 0.86 -7.28 10.26
CA ASN A 126 1.91 -6.67 11.07
C ASN A 126 3.28 -6.67 10.37
N LEU A 127 3.66 -7.76 9.68
CA LEU A 127 4.94 -7.81 8.95
C LEU A 127 5.06 -6.73 7.88
N PHE A 128 3.98 -6.49 7.12
CA PHE A 128 4.01 -5.51 6.03
C PHE A 128 3.80 -4.08 6.53
N GLU A 129 2.96 -3.87 7.54
CA GLU A 129 2.82 -2.56 8.19
C GLU A 129 4.13 -2.12 8.85
N ASP A 130 4.86 -3.06 9.46
CA ASP A 130 6.20 -2.87 10.04
C ASP A 130 7.32 -2.83 8.98
N GLN A 131 7.00 -2.79 7.69
CA GLN A 131 7.99 -2.67 6.61
C GLN A 131 9.06 -3.78 6.61
N LYS A 132 8.79 -4.96 7.19
CA LYS A 132 9.74 -6.08 7.26
C LYS A 132 10.31 -6.52 5.92
N PRO A 133 9.56 -6.55 4.80
CA PRO A 133 10.16 -6.87 3.50
C PRO A 133 11.35 -5.97 3.13
N TYR A 134 11.33 -4.70 3.55
CA TYR A 134 12.42 -3.76 3.28
C TYR A 134 13.68 -4.01 4.11
N GLU A 135 13.55 -4.67 5.26
CA GLU A 135 14.67 -5.18 6.07
C GLU A 135 15.50 -6.23 5.31
N TYR A 136 14.89 -6.95 4.37
CA TYR A 136 15.59 -7.90 3.49
C TYR A 136 15.94 -7.31 2.13
N LEU A 137 15.01 -6.57 1.52
CA LEU A 137 15.18 -6.03 0.16
C LEU A 137 16.42 -5.14 0.04
N HIS A 138 16.76 -4.36 1.06
CA HIS A 138 17.95 -3.50 0.99
C HIS A 138 19.24 -4.32 0.80
N ILE A 139 19.36 -5.47 1.48
CA ILE A 139 20.52 -6.37 1.32
C ILE A 139 20.45 -7.06 -0.04
N CYS A 140 19.28 -7.55 -0.44
CA CYS A 140 19.14 -8.26 -1.71
C CYS A 140 19.47 -7.37 -2.92
N TYR A 141 19.00 -6.11 -2.92
CA TYR A 141 19.41 -5.12 -3.92
C TYR A 141 20.92 -4.83 -3.87
N PHE A 142 21.48 -4.64 -2.67
CA PHE A 142 22.90 -4.37 -2.52
C PHE A 142 23.77 -5.48 -3.10
N GLN A 143 23.45 -6.74 -2.77
CA GLN A 143 24.17 -7.91 -3.28
C GLN A 143 24.01 -8.09 -4.79
N ASN A 144 22.89 -7.62 -5.37
CA ASN A 144 22.68 -7.59 -6.82
C ASN A 144 23.25 -6.34 -7.51
N LYS A 145 23.98 -5.48 -6.79
CA LYS A 145 24.56 -4.22 -7.29
C LYS A 145 23.51 -3.17 -7.71
N GLU A 146 22.27 -3.31 -7.26
CA GLU A 146 21.22 -2.30 -7.43
C GLU A 146 21.32 -1.24 -6.31
N LEU A 147 22.44 -0.53 -6.25
CA LEU A 147 22.81 0.32 -5.12
C LEU A 147 21.78 1.41 -4.79
N GLN A 148 21.23 2.08 -5.82
CA GLN A 148 20.19 3.10 -5.64
C GLN A 148 18.94 2.51 -4.96
N LYS A 149 18.49 1.32 -5.39
CA LYS A 149 17.35 0.64 -4.78
C LYS A 149 17.66 0.15 -3.37
N ALA A 150 18.89 -0.27 -3.10
CA ALA A 150 19.32 -0.64 -1.75
C ALA A 150 19.20 0.56 -0.78
N ALA A 151 19.65 1.75 -1.21
CA ALA A 151 19.47 2.98 -0.45
C ALA A 151 17.99 3.33 -0.24
N SER A 152 17.16 3.27 -1.30
CA SER A 152 15.71 3.51 -1.20
C SER A 152 14.99 2.50 -0.30
N ALA A 153 15.35 1.22 -0.34
CA ALA A 153 14.77 0.21 0.54
C ALA A 153 15.16 0.43 2.01
N ALA A 154 16.44 0.75 2.29
CA ALA A 154 16.88 1.09 3.64
C ALA A 154 16.18 2.36 4.16
N PHE A 155 16.04 3.38 3.31
CA PHE A 155 15.30 4.60 3.64
C PHE A 155 13.82 4.32 3.91
N THR A 156 13.18 3.49 3.08
CA THR A 156 11.78 3.06 3.27
C THR A 156 11.56 2.43 4.65
N TYR A 157 12.46 1.54 5.08
CA TYR A 157 12.40 0.93 6.42
C TYR A 157 12.57 1.96 7.56
N LEU A 158 13.54 2.88 7.40
CA LEU A 158 13.88 3.89 8.40
C LEU A 158 12.78 4.94 8.64
N VAL A 159 11.86 5.13 7.70
CA VAL A 159 10.70 6.02 7.91
C VAL A 159 9.86 5.57 9.11
N SER A 160 9.68 4.25 9.30
CA SER A 160 8.98 3.70 10.48
C SER A 160 9.92 3.35 11.64
N HIS A 161 11.22 3.21 11.37
CA HIS A 161 12.23 2.77 12.33
C HIS A 161 13.40 3.76 12.44
N PRO A 162 13.15 5.04 12.81
CA PRO A 162 14.16 6.09 12.74
C PRO A 162 15.39 5.85 13.65
N ASP A 163 15.21 5.05 14.70
CA ASP A 163 16.25 4.76 15.68
C ASP A 163 17.03 3.44 15.41
N ASP A 164 16.74 2.74 14.30
CA ASP A 164 17.47 1.52 13.94
C ASP A 164 18.91 1.85 13.53
N LYS A 165 19.84 1.65 14.46
CA LYS A 165 21.26 1.95 14.27
C LYS A 165 21.92 1.12 13.17
N ILE A 166 21.46 -0.10 12.94
CA ILE A 166 22.03 -0.99 11.93
C ILE A 166 21.61 -0.49 10.55
N MET A 167 20.32 -0.22 10.36
CA MET A 167 19.81 0.30 9.10
C MET A 167 20.33 1.70 8.79
N LEU A 168 20.47 2.58 9.80
CA LEU A 168 21.13 3.89 9.64
C LEU A 168 22.58 3.75 9.15
N ALA A 169 23.33 2.79 9.71
CA ALA A 169 24.70 2.52 9.26
C ALA A 169 24.73 1.97 7.83
N ASN A 170 23.77 1.12 7.45
CA ASN A 170 23.63 0.58 6.10
C ASN A 170 23.31 1.69 5.09
N LEU A 171 22.32 2.56 5.37
CA LEU A 171 21.98 3.68 4.50
C LEU A 171 23.17 4.64 4.34
N LYS A 172 23.87 4.96 5.44
CA LYS A 172 25.09 5.77 5.39
C LYS A 172 26.16 5.12 4.52
N HIS A 173 26.35 3.80 4.63
CA HIS A 173 27.28 3.08 3.78
C HIS A 173 26.88 3.19 2.30
N TYR A 174 25.62 2.88 1.95
CA TYR A 174 25.14 2.98 0.57
C TYR A 174 25.28 4.39 0.00
N SER A 175 24.96 5.43 0.78
CA SER A 175 25.10 6.83 0.38
C SER A 175 26.54 7.27 0.03
N SER A 176 27.54 6.50 0.46
CA SER A 176 28.95 6.78 0.20
C SER A 176 29.50 6.08 -1.05
N LEU A 177 28.71 5.22 -1.68
CA LEU A 177 29.13 4.43 -2.84
C LEU A 177 28.88 5.18 -4.15
N ASP A 178 29.81 5.02 -5.09
CA ASP A 178 29.61 5.47 -6.47
C ASP A 178 28.39 4.73 -7.06
N GLY A 179 27.44 5.49 -7.61
CA GLY A 179 26.19 4.95 -8.17
C GLY A 179 24.96 5.10 -7.27
N VAL A 180 25.09 5.81 -6.14
CA VAL A 180 23.94 6.28 -5.35
C VAL A 180 23.86 7.80 -5.42
N ASP A 181 22.75 8.31 -5.93
CA ASP A 181 22.37 9.72 -5.81
C ASP A 181 21.35 9.85 -4.68
N MET A 182 21.73 10.56 -3.62
CA MET A 182 20.87 10.80 -2.47
C MET A 182 19.64 11.64 -2.80
N MET A 183 19.65 12.43 -3.88
CA MET A 183 18.47 13.16 -4.34
C MET A 183 17.43 12.24 -5.00
N GLU A 184 17.85 11.08 -5.49
CA GLU A 184 17.00 10.08 -6.15
C GLU A 184 16.61 8.92 -5.19
N VAL A 185 16.97 9.02 -3.91
CA VAL A 185 16.55 8.05 -2.89
C VAL A 185 15.10 8.33 -2.52
N VAL A 186 14.25 7.30 -2.62
CA VAL A 186 12.81 7.42 -2.41
C VAL A 186 12.31 6.48 -1.34
N ASN A 187 11.26 6.87 -0.63
CA ASN A 187 10.48 5.94 0.17
C ASN A 187 9.49 5.23 -0.76
N PHE A 188 9.65 3.91 -0.93
CA PHE A 188 8.81 3.10 -1.83
C PHE A 188 7.35 2.99 -1.37
N GLU A 189 7.05 3.32 -0.11
CA GLU A 189 5.70 3.32 0.47
C GLU A 189 5.16 4.74 0.71
N ALA A 190 5.88 5.78 0.25
CA ALA A 190 5.40 7.15 0.34
C ALA A 190 4.07 7.30 -0.41
N LYS A 191 3.11 7.97 0.23
CA LYS A 191 1.83 8.34 -0.39
C LYS A 191 2.00 9.61 -1.23
N ASP A 192 1.13 9.79 -2.21
CA ASP A 192 1.19 10.91 -3.17
C ASP A 192 1.24 12.28 -2.49
N TYR A 193 0.55 12.46 -1.36
CA TYR A 193 0.57 13.73 -0.62
C TYR A 193 1.96 14.14 -0.15
N VAL A 194 2.85 13.17 0.13
CA VAL A 194 4.23 13.44 0.55
C VAL A 194 5.01 14.05 -0.60
N TYR A 195 4.89 13.47 -1.80
CA TYR A 195 5.53 13.98 -3.00
C TYR A 195 5.03 15.41 -3.32
N LEU A 196 3.72 15.60 -3.34
CA LEU A 196 3.10 16.91 -3.59
C LEU A 196 3.55 17.96 -2.55
N TYR A 197 3.65 17.58 -1.28
CA TYR A 197 4.13 18.47 -0.22
C TYR A 197 5.59 18.88 -0.45
N ILE A 198 6.47 17.92 -0.77
CA ILE A 198 7.88 18.21 -1.05
C ILE A 198 8.03 19.16 -2.25
N HIS A 199 7.28 18.94 -3.33
CA HIS A 199 7.28 19.84 -4.48
C HIS A 199 6.74 21.23 -4.13
N GLY A 200 5.71 21.32 -3.29
CA GLY A 200 5.22 22.59 -2.76
C GLY A 200 6.27 23.31 -1.93
N ALA A 201 7.03 22.60 -1.09
CA ALA A 201 8.10 23.16 -0.27
C ALA A 201 9.27 23.67 -1.12
N ASP A 202 9.70 22.91 -2.14
CA ASP A 202 10.73 23.32 -3.09
C ASP A 202 10.29 24.56 -3.91
N ALA A 203 9.03 24.60 -4.35
CA ALA A 203 8.45 25.78 -5.00
C ALA A 203 8.44 27.00 -4.08
N TYR A 204 8.21 26.81 -2.79
CA TYR A 204 8.25 27.88 -1.79
C TYR A 204 9.65 28.46 -1.65
N GLU A 205 10.69 27.62 -1.60
CA GLU A 205 12.08 28.07 -1.59
C GLU A 205 12.44 28.87 -2.84
N LYS A 206 11.89 28.45 -4.00
CA LYS A 206 12.04 29.14 -5.30
C LYS A 206 11.15 30.37 -5.46
N LYS A 207 10.25 30.65 -4.51
CA LYS A 207 9.26 31.74 -4.54
C LYS A 207 8.30 31.64 -5.73
N ASP A 208 8.07 30.44 -6.25
CA ASP A 208 7.04 30.19 -7.26
C ASP A 208 5.68 29.99 -6.58
N TRP A 209 5.02 31.11 -6.27
CA TRP A 209 3.77 31.10 -5.52
C TRP A 209 2.64 30.34 -6.23
N HIS A 210 2.65 30.30 -7.56
CA HIS A 210 1.62 29.56 -8.30
C HIS A 210 1.78 28.06 -8.10
N ALA A 211 3.01 27.56 -8.26
CA ALA A 211 3.32 26.16 -8.00
C ALA A 211 3.13 25.78 -6.53
N VAL A 212 3.43 26.68 -5.58
CA VAL A 212 3.16 26.46 -4.15
C VAL A 212 1.69 26.20 -3.91
N VAL A 213 0.80 27.11 -4.36
CA VAL A 213 -0.64 26.96 -4.14
C VAL A 213 -1.14 25.67 -4.75
N GLN A 214 -0.77 25.38 -6.00
CA GLN A 214 -1.20 24.17 -6.69
C GLN A 214 -0.76 22.90 -5.94
N ASN A 215 0.53 22.75 -5.65
CA ASN A 215 1.04 21.54 -5.01
C ASN A 215 0.52 21.37 -3.58
N MET A 216 0.39 22.45 -2.81
CA MET A 216 -0.12 22.37 -1.44
C MET A 216 -1.62 22.02 -1.39
N GLU A 217 -2.44 22.57 -2.28
CA GLU A 217 -3.86 22.22 -2.38
C GLU A 217 -4.05 20.76 -2.82
N GLU A 218 -3.31 20.32 -3.84
CA GLU A 218 -3.33 18.91 -4.29
C GLU A 218 -2.83 17.97 -3.18
N SER A 219 -1.77 18.35 -2.46
CA SER A 219 -1.24 17.59 -1.31
C SER A 219 -2.30 17.42 -0.22
N LEU A 220 -3.04 18.49 0.12
CA LEU A 220 -4.09 18.43 1.13
C LEU A 220 -5.22 17.47 0.72
N ILE A 221 -5.66 17.52 -0.54
CA ILE A 221 -6.68 16.60 -1.07
C ILE A 221 -6.19 15.15 -0.98
N ALA A 222 -4.96 14.88 -1.43
CA ALA A 222 -4.38 13.55 -1.38
C ALA A 222 -4.17 13.06 0.07
N TYR A 223 -3.87 13.96 1.00
CA TYR A 223 -3.72 13.64 2.41
C TYR A 223 -5.06 13.21 3.03
N LEU A 224 -6.14 13.96 2.77
CA LEU A 224 -7.47 13.61 3.28
C LEU A 224 -7.96 12.28 2.73
N GLN A 225 -7.69 12.00 1.45
CA GLN A 225 -7.96 10.68 0.86
C GLN A 225 -7.15 9.57 1.54
N ALA A 226 -5.86 9.79 1.77
CA ALA A 226 -5.01 8.81 2.45
C ALA A 226 -5.41 8.58 3.92
N GLU A 227 -5.91 9.63 4.60
CA GLU A 227 -6.48 9.53 5.93
C GLU A 227 -7.75 8.66 5.92
N GLU A 228 -8.66 8.85 4.96
CA GLU A 228 -9.86 8.02 4.83
C GLU A 228 -9.51 6.54 4.58
N GLU A 229 -8.55 6.29 3.68
CA GLU A 229 -8.00 4.96 3.43
C GLU A 229 -7.38 4.33 4.69
N CYS A 230 -6.67 5.12 5.49
CA CYS A 230 -6.12 4.69 6.77
C CYS A 230 -7.23 4.32 7.77
N ARG A 231 -8.24 5.20 7.93
CA ARG A 231 -9.40 4.94 8.80
C ARG A 231 -10.18 3.70 8.37
N ALA A 232 -10.31 3.49 7.06
CA ALA A 232 -10.91 2.28 6.52
C ALA A 232 -10.08 1.04 6.88
N GLN A 233 -8.76 1.12 7.00
CA GLN A 233 -7.93 0.00 7.43
C GLN A 233 -8.11 -0.34 8.93
N CYS A 234 -8.29 0.69 9.78
CA CYS A 234 -8.39 0.57 11.24
C CYS A 234 -9.62 -0.20 11.77
N GLU A 235 -10.64 -0.46 10.96
CA GLU A 235 -11.84 -1.19 11.39
C GLU A 235 -11.59 -2.66 11.74
N GLY A 236 -10.38 -3.18 11.44
CA GLY A 236 -9.93 -4.52 11.82
C GLY A 236 -10.73 -5.66 11.16
N PRO A 237 -10.21 -6.90 11.17
CA PRO A 237 -11.05 -8.05 10.91
C PRO A 237 -12.07 -8.17 12.06
N PHE A 238 -13.31 -8.52 11.72
CA PHE A 238 -14.26 -8.96 12.74
C PHE A 238 -13.79 -10.33 13.24
N ASP A 239 -13.08 -10.34 14.36
CA ASP A 239 -12.68 -11.55 15.06
C ASP A 239 -13.73 -11.88 16.12
N GLN A 240 -14.59 -12.86 15.84
CA GLN A 240 -15.60 -13.36 16.80
C GLN A 240 -14.96 -14.10 17.98
N GLY A 241 -13.63 -14.30 17.99
CA GLY A 241 -12.97 -15.12 18.98
C GLY A 241 -13.64 -16.50 19.11
N TRP A 242 -13.80 -16.97 20.34
CA TRP A 242 -14.42 -18.27 20.62
C TRP A 242 -15.94 -18.21 20.84
N TYR A 243 -16.55 -17.02 20.77
CA TYR A 243 -17.99 -16.83 21.04
C TYR A 243 -18.75 -16.54 19.74
N PRO A 244 -19.37 -17.56 19.12
CA PRO A 244 -20.04 -17.40 17.83
C PRO A 244 -21.36 -16.59 17.92
N ASP A 245 -21.82 -16.26 19.14
CA ASP A 245 -23.05 -15.51 19.33
C ASP A 245 -22.83 -13.99 19.24
N PHE A 246 -23.69 -13.35 18.46
CA PHE A 246 -23.71 -11.91 18.28
C PHE A 246 -24.03 -11.16 19.57
N ILE A 247 -24.97 -11.67 20.39
CA ILE A 247 -25.46 -10.98 21.60
C ILE A 247 -24.34 -10.78 22.65
N PRO A 248 -23.53 -11.78 23.04
CA PRO A 248 -22.36 -11.54 23.91
C PRO A 248 -21.27 -10.68 23.29
N SER A 249 -21.21 -10.57 21.96
CA SER A 249 -20.17 -9.81 21.24
C SER A 249 -20.46 -8.31 21.17
N ILE A 250 -21.70 -7.88 21.45
CA ILE A 250 -22.12 -6.47 21.40
C ILE A 250 -22.66 -5.94 22.74
N ALA A 251 -22.72 -6.77 23.78
CA ALA A 251 -23.26 -6.46 25.10
C ALA A 251 -22.20 -5.90 26.06
#